data_AF-A0A9D8G414-F1
#
_entry.id   AF-A0A9D8G414-F1
#
_cell.length_a   1.000
_cell.length_b   1.000
_cell.length_c   1.000
_cell.angle_alpha   90.00
_cell.angle_beta   90.00
_cell.angle_gamma   90.00
#
_symmetry.space_group_name_H-M   'P 1'
#
loop_
_entity.id
_entity.type
_entity.pdbx_description
1 polymer ?
#
loop_
_entity_poly.entity_id
_entity_poly.type
_entity_poly.pdbx_seq_one_letter_code
_entity_poly.pdbx_strand_id
1 'polypeptide(L)'
;MATSVAQPRAGQQPSVFRAGLPYGVATLAVGVIGAYVAVTTASTAAAVAGVALGLFGAYGAIVTMVTAYYSKDAADFKSKIHKALGATAVAVVSQIISTVAEAVLNNLIGKWLSGKK
;
A
#
# COMPACT_ATOMS: atom_id res chain seq x y z
N MET A 1 16.41 50.40 -14.71
CA MET A 1 16.68 48.95 -14.71
C MET A 1 15.46 48.23 -14.17
N ALA A 2 14.62 47.69 -15.04
CA ALA A 2 13.44 46.90 -14.63
C ALA A 2 13.88 45.44 -14.47
N THR A 3 13.83 44.93 -13.25
CA THR A 3 13.99 43.51 -12.96
C THR A 3 12.77 42.77 -13.50
N SER A 4 12.92 42.17 -14.68
CA SER A 4 11.99 41.18 -15.22
C SER A 4 11.90 40.02 -14.25
N VAL A 5 10.92 40.06 -13.34
CA VAL A 5 10.54 38.92 -12.51
C VAL A 5 10.03 37.85 -13.48
N ALA A 6 10.80 36.80 -13.67
CA ALA A 6 10.43 35.68 -14.52
C ALA A 6 9.10 35.11 -14.03
N GLN A 7 8.02 35.43 -14.74
CA GLN A 7 6.70 34.91 -14.49
C GLN A 7 6.77 33.38 -14.68
N PRO A 8 6.45 32.56 -13.66
CA PRO A 8 6.50 31.12 -13.80
C PRO A 8 5.57 30.72 -14.95
N ARG A 9 6.13 30.00 -15.94
CA ARG A 9 5.40 29.58 -17.14
C ARG A 9 4.10 28.90 -16.73
N ALA A 10 2.97 29.50 -17.08
CA ALA A 10 1.66 28.87 -17.05
C ALA A 10 1.73 27.61 -17.92
N GLY A 11 1.96 26.45 -17.31
CA GLY A 11 2.21 25.20 -18.04
C GLY A 11 2.93 24.09 -17.27
N GLN A 12 3.40 24.32 -16.05
CA GLN A 12 4.06 23.28 -15.24
C GLN A 12 3.46 23.14 -13.83
N GLN A 13 2.14 23.19 -13.69
CA GLN A 13 1.55 22.47 -12.55
C GLN A 13 1.72 20.98 -12.84
N PRO A 14 2.46 20.20 -12.02
CA PRO A 14 2.49 18.77 -12.19
C PRO A 14 1.04 18.28 -12.13
N SER A 15 0.59 17.57 -13.17
CA SER A 15 -0.76 17.04 -13.16
C SER A 15 -0.91 16.05 -12.01
N VAL A 16 -2.08 16.03 -11.36
CA VAL A 16 -2.41 15.04 -10.31
C VAL A 16 -2.14 13.62 -10.81
N PHE A 17 -2.37 13.38 -12.12
CA PHE A 17 -2.02 12.12 -12.79
C PHE A 17 -0.51 11.79 -12.71
N ARG A 18 0.38 12.72 -13.09
CA ARG A 18 1.83 12.49 -12.99
C ARG A 18 2.30 12.33 -11.54
N ALA A 19 1.67 13.02 -10.60
CA ALA A 19 1.96 12.89 -9.19
C ALA A 19 1.48 11.54 -8.62
N GLY A 20 0.34 11.02 -9.10
CA GLY A 20 -0.26 9.77 -8.64
C GLY A 20 0.27 8.50 -9.31
N LEU A 21 0.85 8.61 -10.52
CA LEU A 21 1.40 7.49 -11.27
C LEU A 21 2.37 6.60 -10.47
N PRO A 22 3.41 7.12 -9.78
CA PRO A 22 4.32 6.28 -9.00
C PRO A 22 3.61 5.54 -7.85
N TYR A 23 2.60 6.15 -7.23
CA TYR A 23 1.81 5.53 -6.17
C TYR A 23 0.91 4.42 -6.72
N GLY A 24 0.27 4.64 -7.87
CA GLY A 24 -0.53 3.62 -8.56
C GLY A 24 0.30 2.41 -8.98
N VAL A 25 1.48 2.65 -9.59
CA VAL A 25 2.39 1.57 -9.99
C VAL A 25 2.91 0.79 -8.77
N ALA A 26 3.33 1.50 -7.71
CA ALA A 26 3.85 0.84 -6.50
C ALA A 26 2.78 -0.02 -5.82
N THR A 27 1.56 0.49 -5.69
CA THR A 27 0.46 -0.22 -5.01
C THR A 27 -0.01 -1.44 -5.82
N LEU A 28 -0.10 -1.33 -7.14
CA LEU A 28 -0.35 -2.48 -8.01
C LEU A 28 0.77 -3.53 -7.94
N ALA A 29 2.04 -3.10 -7.97
CA ALA A 29 3.18 -4.01 -7.87
C ALA A 29 3.16 -4.81 -6.56
N VAL A 30 2.90 -4.14 -5.43
CA VAL A 30 2.76 -4.81 -4.14
C VAL A 30 1.58 -5.78 -4.14
N GLY A 31 0.46 -5.39 -4.75
CA GLY A 31 -0.73 -6.25 -4.90
C GLY A 31 -0.43 -7.54 -5.66
N VAL A 32 0.26 -7.42 -6.80
CA VAL A 32 0.64 -8.57 -7.65
C VAL A 32 1.66 -9.46 -6.95
N ILE A 33 2.67 -8.89 -6.29
CA ILE A 33 3.66 -9.67 -5.52
C ILE A 33 2.98 -10.43 -4.38
N GLY A 34 2.08 -9.78 -3.64
CA GLY A 34 1.32 -10.43 -2.57
C GLY A 34 0.48 -11.59 -3.09
N ALA A 35 -0.27 -11.39 -4.17
CA ALA A 35 -1.04 -12.46 -4.81
C ALA A 35 -0.15 -13.62 -5.29
N TYR A 36 0.99 -13.32 -5.91
CA TYR A 36 1.94 -14.34 -6.33
C TYR A 36 2.45 -15.18 -5.14
N VAL A 37 2.85 -14.52 -4.05
CA VAL A 37 3.31 -15.21 -2.82
C VAL A 37 2.20 -16.07 -2.24
N ALA A 38 0.96 -15.57 -2.21
CA ALA A 38 -0.20 -16.31 -1.70
C ALA A 38 -0.45 -17.63 -2.44
N VAL A 39 -0.25 -17.62 -3.76
CA VAL A 39 -0.58 -18.77 -4.64
C VAL A 39 0.58 -19.76 -4.76
N THR A 40 1.83 -19.29 -4.64
CA THR A 40 3.03 -20.11 -4.90
C THR A 40 3.66 -20.72 -3.65
N THR A 41 3.25 -20.31 -2.45
CA THR A 41 3.83 -20.81 -1.20
C THR A 41 3.05 -21.97 -0.60
N ALA A 42 3.78 -23.00 -0.14
CA ALA A 42 3.21 -24.11 0.61
C ALA A 42 3.04 -23.80 2.12
N SER A 43 3.70 -22.73 2.61
CA SER A 43 3.62 -22.34 4.01
C SER A 43 2.39 -21.47 4.26
N THR A 44 1.48 -21.92 5.13
CA THR A 44 0.27 -21.18 5.50
C THR A 44 0.57 -19.76 5.98
N ALA A 45 1.65 -19.56 6.75
CA ALA A 45 2.03 -18.24 7.22
C ALA A 45 2.48 -17.32 6.08
N ALA A 46 3.24 -17.85 5.12
CA ALA A 46 3.63 -17.11 3.93
C ALA A 46 2.44 -16.83 3.01
N ALA A 47 1.46 -17.75 2.93
CA ALA A 47 0.26 -17.57 2.13
C ALA A 47 -0.60 -16.42 2.68
N VAL A 48 -0.80 -16.41 4.01
CA VAL A 48 -1.49 -15.32 4.72
C VAL A 48 -0.77 -13.99 4.54
N ALA A 49 0.56 -13.97 4.67
CA ALA A 49 1.35 -12.76 4.41
C ALA A 49 1.20 -12.28 2.95
N GLY A 50 1.19 -13.19 1.99
CA GLY A 50 0.94 -12.89 0.57
C GLY A 50 -0.45 -12.28 0.34
N VAL A 51 -1.50 -12.88 0.89
CA VAL A 51 -2.88 -12.36 0.79
C VAL A 51 -2.95 -10.95 1.37
N ALA A 52 -2.31 -10.72 2.51
CA ALA A 52 -2.37 -9.42 3.16
C ALA A 52 -1.57 -8.34 2.42
N LEU A 53 -0.42 -8.69 1.81
CA LEU A 53 0.28 -7.81 0.86
C LEU A 53 -0.57 -7.51 -0.37
N GLY A 54 -1.30 -8.51 -0.87
CA GLY A 54 -2.23 -8.39 -1.98
C GLY A 54 -3.33 -7.37 -1.69
N LEU A 55 -3.98 -7.51 -0.54
CA LEU A 55 -5.01 -6.59 -0.03
C LEU A 55 -4.45 -5.18 0.21
N PHE A 56 -3.23 -5.07 0.76
CA PHE A 56 -2.57 -3.78 0.94
C PHE A 56 -2.34 -3.06 -0.38
N GLY A 57 -1.87 -3.76 -1.41
CA GLY A 57 -1.69 -3.21 -2.74
C GLY A 57 -3.00 -2.76 -3.39
N ALA A 58 -4.04 -3.59 -3.32
CA ALA A 58 -5.37 -3.24 -3.83
C ALA A 58 -5.95 -2.00 -3.12
N TYR A 59 -5.84 -1.94 -1.80
CA TYR A 59 -6.33 -0.80 -1.02
C TYR A 59 -5.52 0.46 -1.30
N GLY A 60 -4.20 0.35 -1.43
CA GLY A 60 -3.33 1.44 -1.83
C GLY A 60 -3.71 2.03 -3.20
N ALA A 61 -4.10 1.18 -4.16
CA ALA A 61 -4.57 1.63 -5.47
C ALA A 61 -5.90 2.41 -5.36
N ILE A 62 -6.85 1.93 -4.54
CA ILE A 62 -8.12 2.63 -4.27
C ILE A 62 -7.87 3.98 -3.60
N VAL A 63 -7.04 4.03 -2.56
CA VAL A 63 -6.68 5.28 -1.86
C VAL A 63 -6.00 6.26 -2.81
N THR A 64 -5.13 5.77 -3.70
CA THR A 64 -4.49 6.59 -4.73
C THR A 64 -5.52 7.18 -5.69
N MET A 65 -6.47 6.39 -6.18
CA MET A 65 -7.55 6.86 -7.06
C MET A 65 -8.47 7.87 -6.37
N VAL A 66 -8.94 7.57 -5.17
CA VAL A 66 -9.83 8.45 -4.40
C VAL A 66 -9.12 9.76 -4.08
N THR A 67 -7.85 9.71 -3.66
CA THR A 67 -7.07 10.91 -3.39
C THR A 67 -6.87 11.73 -4.65
N ALA A 68 -6.58 11.09 -5.79
CA ALA A 68 -6.46 11.78 -7.07
C ALA A 68 -7.77 12.47 -7.49
N TYR A 69 -8.91 11.84 -7.25
CA TYR A 69 -10.23 12.39 -7.56
C TYR A 69 -10.58 13.62 -6.72
N TYR A 70 -10.24 13.62 -5.43
CA TYR A 70 -10.53 14.73 -4.49
C TYR A 70 -9.44 15.80 -4.40
N SER A 71 -8.40 15.72 -5.23
CA SER A 71 -7.27 16.65 -5.20
C SER A 71 -7.42 17.78 -6.21
N LYS A 72 -7.16 19.00 -5.75
CA LYS A 72 -7.26 20.21 -6.59
C LYS A 72 -6.03 20.41 -7.47
N ASP A 73 -4.87 19.99 -6.97
CA ASP A 73 -3.58 20.04 -7.65
C ASP A 73 -2.64 18.95 -7.11
N ALA A 74 -1.44 18.82 -7.70
CA ALA A 74 -0.48 17.80 -7.30
C ALA A 74 0.14 18.01 -5.91
N ALA A 75 0.16 19.23 -5.38
CA ALA A 75 0.68 19.49 -4.04
C ALA A 75 -0.34 19.03 -2.98
N ASP A 76 -1.61 19.35 -3.19
CA ASP A 76 -2.75 18.87 -2.40
C ASP A 76 -2.85 17.34 -2.44
N PHE A 77 -2.66 16.75 -3.62
CA PHE A 77 -2.56 15.29 -3.78
C PHE A 77 -1.43 14.68 -2.94
N LYS A 78 -0.19 15.20 -3.05
CA LYS A 78 0.95 14.68 -2.29
C LYS A 78 0.74 14.77 -0.78
N SER A 79 0.12 15.85 -0.30
CA SER A 79 -0.18 16.03 1.12
C SER A 79 -1.24 15.05 1.61
N LYS A 80 -2.34 14.90 0.87
CA LYS A 80 -3.43 13.99 1.22
C LYS A 80 -3.01 12.52 1.12
N ILE A 81 -2.26 12.14 0.09
CA ILE A 81 -1.89 10.74 -0.12
C ILE A 81 -0.88 10.25 0.92
N HIS A 82 0.05 11.10 1.38
CA HIS A 82 0.95 10.74 2.48
C HIS A 82 0.18 10.52 3.79
N LYS A 83 -0.80 11.37 4.10
CA LYS A 83 -1.64 11.18 5.30
C LYS A 83 -2.47 9.91 5.19
N ALA A 84 -3.11 9.68 4.04
CA ALA A 84 -3.97 8.53 3.81
C ALA A 84 -3.18 7.20 3.81
N LEU A 85 -2.09 7.12 3.04
CA LEU A 85 -1.21 5.95 3.02
C LEU A 85 -0.52 5.72 4.36
N GLY A 86 -0.10 6.78 5.06
CA GLY A 86 0.53 6.65 6.38
C GLY A 86 -0.40 6.06 7.43
N ALA A 87 -1.62 6.59 7.55
CA ALA A 87 -2.62 6.06 8.48
C ALA A 87 -3.02 4.61 8.14
N THR A 88 -3.13 4.32 6.84
CA THR A 88 -3.52 3.00 6.35
C THR A 88 -2.40 1.97 6.51
N ALA A 89 -1.15 2.34 6.25
CA ALA A 89 0.01 1.47 6.44
C ALA A 89 0.11 1.02 7.90
N VAL A 90 -0.10 1.92 8.87
CA VAL A 90 -0.09 1.55 10.29
C VAL A 90 -1.21 0.57 10.63
N ALA A 91 -2.43 0.82 10.15
CA ALA A 91 -3.58 -0.05 10.42
C ALA A 91 -3.41 -1.45 9.80
N VAL A 92 -2.98 -1.51 8.54
CA VAL A 92 -2.81 -2.78 7.82
C VAL A 92 -1.61 -3.56 8.36
N VAL A 93 -0.49 -2.90 8.67
CA VAL A 93 0.66 -3.56 9.31
C VAL A 93 0.27 -4.16 10.66
N SER A 94 -0.53 -3.45 11.47
CA SER A 94 -1.05 -3.98 12.73
C SER A 94 -1.89 -5.25 12.50
N GLN A 95 -2.83 -5.22 11.55
CA GLN A 95 -3.63 -6.39 11.20
C GLN A 95 -2.79 -7.56 10.70
N ILE A 96 -1.80 -7.31 9.83
CA ILE A 96 -0.89 -8.35 9.31
C ILE A 96 -0.14 -9.01 10.46
N ILE A 97 0.40 -8.22 11.39
CA ILE A 97 1.13 -8.75 12.55
C ILE A 97 0.20 -9.63 13.39
N SER A 98 -1.04 -9.18 13.66
CA SER A 98 -2.02 -9.98 14.39
C SER A 98 -2.36 -11.29 13.67
N THR A 99 -2.67 -11.25 12.37
CA THR A 99 -3.05 -12.46 11.62
C THR A 99 -1.88 -13.44 11.46
N VAL A 100 -0.65 -12.95 11.26
CA VAL A 100 0.54 -13.80 11.23
C VAL A 100 0.82 -14.38 12.61
N ALA A 101 0.69 -13.60 13.68
CA ALA A 101 0.84 -14.09 15.04
C ALA A 101 -0.17 -15.19 15.37
N GLU A 102 -1.44 -15.01 15.01
CA GLU A 102 -2.50 -16.02 15.15
C GLU A 102 -2.20 -17.29 14.35
N ALA A 103 -1.77 -17.14 13.08
CA ALA A 103 -1.41 -18.28 12.24
C ALA A 103 -0.22 -19.07 12.80
N VAL A 104 0.80 -18.38 13.34
CA VAL A 104 1.96 -18.99 13.98
C VAL A 104 1.55 -19.69 15.28
N LEU A 105 0.75 -19.03 16.14
CA LEU A 105 0.20 -19.63 17.36
C LEU A 105 -0.60 -20.89 17.07
N ASN A 106 -1.51 -20.85 16.09
CA ASN A 106 -2.32 -22.00 15.70
C ASN A 106 -1.44 -23.16 15.18
N ASN A 107 -0.37 -22.86 14.44
CA ASN A 107 0.55 -23.88 13.95
C ASN A 107 1.37 -24.50 15.10
N LEU A 108 1.84 -23.69 16.05
CA LEU A 108 2.53 -24.17 17.26
C LEU A 108 1.63 -25.03 18.15
N ILE A 109 0.38 -24.60 18.37
CA ILE A 109 -0.62 -25.36 19.13
C ILE A 109 -0.94 -26.68 18.41
N GLY A 110 -1.15 -26.65 17.09
CA GLY A 110 -1.40 -27.85 16.29
C GLY A 110 -0.25 -28.85 16.38
N LYS A 111 1.01 -28.38 16.28
CA LYS A 111 2.19 -29.22 16.48
C LYS A 111 2.27 -29.81 17.88
N TRP A 112 2.01 -29.00 18.92
CA TRP A 112 2.00 -29.47 20.31
C TRP A 112 0.94 -30.55 20.56
N LEU A 113 -0.26 -30.39 20.00
CA LEU A 113 -1.32 -31.39 20.08
C LEU A 113 -0.99 -32.66 19.29
N SER A 114 -0.33 -32.53 18.14
CA SER A 114 0.07 -33.68 17.31
C SER A 114 1.26 -34.47 17.88
N GLY A 115 2.14 -33.83 18.66
CA GLY A 115 3.30 -34.45 19.31
C GLY A 115 2.99 -35.16 20.63
N LYS A 116 1.71 -35.21 21.04
CA LYS A 116 1.22 -35.96 22.21
C LYS A 116 0.86 -37.43 21.89
N LYS A 117 1.50 -38.04 20.90
CA LYS A 117 1.45 -39.48 20.65
C LYS A 117 2.83 -40.09 20.83
#